data_AF-A0A085N379-F1
#
_entry.id   AF-A0A085N379-F1
#
_cell.length_a   1.000
_cell.length_b   1.000
_cell.length_c   1.000
_cell.angle_alpha   90.00
_cell.angle_beta   90.00
_cell.angle_gamma   90.00
#
_symmetry.space_group_name_H-M   'P 1'
#
loop_
_entity.id
_entity.type
_entity.pdbx_description
1 polymer ?
#
loop_
_entity_poly.entity_id
_entity_poly.type
_entity_poly.pdbx_seq_one_letter_code
_entity_poly.pdbx_strand_id
1 'polypeptide(L)' 'MKMKPGQTYAEWIADLRGFAEDCHYVCENPKCGATFVDSLIRDMIILHTPHEKVRTTALHYRNPSVDQVISIAQSFEAS' A
#
# COMPACT_ATOMS: atom_id res chain seq x y z
N MET A 1 7.78 -5.83 -4.87
CA MET A 1 8.00 -6.61 -3.64
C MET A 1 6.71 -7.29 -3.21
N LYS A 2 6.68 -8.62 -3.03
CA LYS A 2 5.46 -9.32 -2.57
C LYS A 2 5.43 -9.38 -1.04
N MET A 3 4.24 -9.45 -0.47
CA MET A 3 4.03 -9.71 0.96
C MET A 3 4.66 -11.05 1.34
N LYS A 4 5.44 -11.08 2.43
CA LYS A 4 6.10 -12.30 2.92
C LYS A 4 5.05 -13.20 3.62
N PRO A 5 5.23 -14.54 3.64
CA PRO A 5 4.36 -15.43 4.41
C PRO A 5 4.34 -15.03 5.89
N GLY A 6 3.14 -14.89 6.48
CA GLY A 6 2.96 -14.54 7.89
C GLY A 6 3.20 -13.07 8.25
N GLN A 7 3.63 -12.24 7.30
CA GLN A 7 3.73 -10.79 7.49
C GLN A 7 2.35 -10.15 7.57
N THR A 8 2.17 -9.12 8.38
CA THR A 8 0.95 -8.29 8.41
C THR A 8 0.97 -7.21 7.32
N TYR A 9 -0.18 -6.65 6.95
CA TYR A 9 -0.22 -5.51 6.04
C TYR A 9 0.49 -4.29 6.63
N ALA A 10 0.38 -4.06 7.94
CA ALA A 10 1.08 -2.96 8.60
C ALA A 10 2.61 -3.08 8.41
N GLU A 11 3.16 -4.27 8.65
CA GLU A 11 4.59 -4.54 8.43
C GLU A 11 4.96 -4.45 6.95
N TRP A 12 4.12 -4.97 6.05
CA TRP A 12 4.39 -4.91 4.62
C TRP A 12 4.36 -3.48 4.08
N ILE A 13 3.43 -2.64 4.55
CA ILE A 13 3.37 -1.21 4.21
C ILE A 13 4.61 -0.49 4.75
N ALA A 14 5.06 -0.80 5.96
CA ALA A 14 6.29 -0.24 6.51
C ALA A 14 7.51 -0.62 5.65
N ASP A 15 7.62 -1.88 5.23
CA ASP A 15 8.67 -2.33 4.31
C ASP A 15 8.62 -1.56 2.96
N LEU A 16 7.41 -1.36 2.40
CA LEU A 16 7.24 -0.62 1.14
C LEU A 16 7.64 0.86 1.28
N ARG A 17 7.33 1.49 2.42
CA ARG A 17 7.75 2.88 2.72
C ARG A 17 9.26 2.98 2.87
N GLY A 18 9.87 2.08 3.64
CA GLY A 18 11.33 2.03 3.80
C GLY A 18 12.05 1.85 2.46
N PHE A 19 11.54 0.97 1.59
CA PHE A 19 12.11 0.79 0.25
C PHE A 19 11.99 2.05 -0.62
N ALA A 20 10.86 2.77 -0.53
CA ALA A 20 10.68 4.01 -1.27
C ALA A 20 11.64 5.12 -0.80
N GLU A 21 11.95 5.17 0.50
CA GLU A 21 12.97 6.05 1.09
C GLU A 21 14.37 5.68 0.58
N ASP A 22 14.76 4.41 0.68
CA ASP A 22 16.07 3.91 0.25
C ASP A 22 16.34 4.15 -1.25
N CYS A 23 15.29 4.12 -2.07
CA CYS A 23 15.39 4.36 -3.50
C CYS A 23 15.27 5.85 -3.89
N HIS A 24 15.23 6.77 -2.92
CA HIS A 24 15.02 8.21 -3.12
C HIS A 24 13.75 8.55 -3.95
N TYR A 25 12.71 7.71 -3.86
CA TYR A 25 11.41 8.01 -4.46
C TYR A 25 10.59 9.02 -3.63
N VAL A 26 11.04 9.30 -2.41
CA VAL A 26 10.49 10.37 -1.58
C VAL A 26 11.07 11.69 -2.05
N CYS A 27 10.19 12.61 -2.48
CA CYS A 27 10.61 13.94 -2.82
C CYS A 27 10.98 14.72 -1.55
N GLU A 28 12.20 15.26 -1.49
CA GLU A 28 12.70 16.05 -0.37
C GLU A 28 12.04 17.43 -0.23
N ASN A 29 11.34 17.88 -1.28
CA ASN A 29 10.59 19.13 -1.24
C ASN A 29 9.24 18.90 -0.54
N PRO A 30 8.95 19.56 0.60
CA PRO A 30 7.69 19.39 1.33
C PRO A 30 6.44 19.83 0.54
N LYS A 31 6.60 20.50 -0.61
CA LYS A 31 5.52 20.81 -1.55
C LYS A 31 5.22 19.68 -2.54
N CYS A 32 6.13 18.72 -2.69
CA CYS A 32 5.78 17.46 -3.32
C CYS A 32 4.85 16.74 -2.37
N GLY A 33 3.56 16.66 -2.72
CA GLY A 33 2.69 15.71 -2.04
C GLY A 33 3.31 14.31 -2.17
N ALA A 34 3.21 13.49 -1.13
CA ALA A 34 3.63 12.09 -1.11
C ALA A 34 2.93 11.20 -2.16
N THR A 35 2.27 11.81 -3.15
CA THR A 35 1.37 11.22 -4.14
C THR A 35 2.01 10.11 -4.96
N PHE A 36 3.30 10.20 -5.28
CA PHE A 36 3.95 9.14 -6.05
C PHE A 36 4.19 7.87 -5.21
N VAL A 37 4.77 8.02 -4.02
CA VAL A 37 5.00 6.90 -3.09
C VAL A 37 3.67 6.31 -2.63
N ASP A 38 2.68 7.14 -2.34
CA ASP A 38 1.34 6.69 -1.96
C ASP A 38 0.64 5.95 -3.12
N SER A 39 0.78 6.43 -4.36
CA SER A 39 0.27 5.70 -5.54
C SER A 39 0.97 4.36 -5.73
N LEU A 40 2.29 4.32 -5.54
CA LEU A 40 3.06 3.08 -5.58
C LEU A 40 2.60 2.10 -4.50
N ILE A 41 2.45 2.54 -3.25
CA ILE A 41 1.98 1.69 -2.15
C ILE A 41 0.58 1.15 -2.45
N ARG A 42 -0.33 2.03 -2.89
CA ARG A 42 -1.68 1.65 -3.31
C ARG A 42 -1.64 0.55 -4.37
N ASP A 43 -0.88 0.76 -5.44
CA ASP A 43 -0.80 -0.18 -6.56
C ASP A 43 -0.13 -1.48 -6.16
N MET A 44 0.91 -1.40 -5.32
CA MET A 44 1.58 -2.57 -4.75
C MET A 44 0.62 -3.44 -3.94
N ILE A 45 -0.20 -2.85 -3.08
CA ILE A 45 -1.19 -3.59 -2.29
C ILE A 45 -2.23 -4.25 -3.21
N ILE A 46 -2.82 -3.49 -4.15
CA ILE A 46 -3.86 -4.01 -5.05
C ILE A 46 -3.32 -5.14 -5.94
N LEU A 47 -2.15 -4.96 -6.54
CA LEU A 47 -1.60 -5.90 -7.51
C LEU A 47 -1.00 -7.15 -6.86
N HIS A 48 -0.37 -6.99 -5.68
CA HIS A 48 0.47 -8.04 -5.10
C HIS A 48 -0.02 -8.61 -3.78
N THR A 49 -1.14 -8.14 -3.24
CA THR A 49 -1.77 -8.82 -2.10
C THR A 49 -2.03 -10.31 -2.43
N PRO A 50 -1.76 -11.25 -1.50
CA PRO A 50 -2.18 -12.64 -1.65
C PRO A 50 -3.68 -12.82 -1.37
N HIS A 51 -4.33 -11.82 -0.75
CA HIS A 51 -5.72 -11.91 -0.31
C HIS A 51 -6.67 -11.33 -1.36
N GLU A 52 -7.36 -12.21 -2.09
CA GLU A 52 -8.29 -11.82 -3.16
C GLU A 52 -9.38 -10.86 -2.69
N LYS A 53 -9.90 -11.03 -1.46
CA LYS A 53 -10.91 -10.14 -0.88
C LYS A 53 -10.42 -8.69 -0.78
N VAL A 54 -9.17 -8.48 -0.36
CA VAL A 54 -8.59 -7.13 -0.28
C VAL A 54 -8.47 -6.51 -1.67
N ARG A 55 -7.96 -7.27 -2.65
CA ARG A 55 -7.85 -6.82 -4.05
C ARG A 55 -9.21 -6.43 -4.62
N THR A 56 -10.17 -7.34 -4.55
CA THR A 56 -11.51 -7.17 -5.12
C THR A 56 -12.23 -6.00 -4.46
N THR A 57 -12.24 -5.89 -3.12
CA THR A 57 -12.84 -4.75 -2.42
C THR A 57 -12.20 -3.42 -2.83
N ALA A 58 -10.87 -3.35 -2.94
CA ALA A 58 -10.19 -2.14 -3.41
C ALA A 58 -10.60 -1.74 -4.84
N LEU A 59 -10.73 -2.72 -5.75
CA LEU A 59 -11.10 -2.50 -7.16
C LEU A 59 -12.57 -2.08 -7.37
N HIS A 60 -13.44 -2.23 -6.37
CA HIS A 60 -14.81 -1.69 -6.46
C HIS A 60 -14.86 -0.16 -6.38
N TYR A 61 -13.81 0.47 -5.85
CA TYR A 61 -13.71 1.92 -5.78
C TYR A 61 -13.06 2.48 -7.04
N ARG A 62 -13.64 3.55 -7.59
CA ARG A 62 -13.06 4.26 -8.74
C ARG A 62 -11.88 5.11 -8.26
N ASN A 63 -10.65 4.67 -8.56
CA ASN A 63 -9.39 5.31 -8.18
C ASN A 63 -9.27 5.51 -6.64
N PRO A 64 -9.15 4.43 -5.86
CA PRO A 64 -9.05 4.52 -4.40
C PRO A 64 -7.78 5.26 -3.99
N SER A 65 -7.82 5.97 -2.86
CA SER A 65 -6.62 6.54 -2.23
C SER A 65 -5.79 5.45 -1.54
N VAL A 66 -4.52 5.75 -1.23
CA VAL A 66 -3.69 4.83 -0.44
C VAL A 66 -4.31 4.55 0.93
N ASP A 67 -4.82 5.57 1.62
CA ASP A 67 -5.43 5.43 2.95
C ASP A 67 -6.64 4.51 2.92
N GLN A 68 -7.44 4.60 1.86
CA GLN A 68 -8.59 3.74 1.67
C GLN A 68 -8.16 2.28 1.46
N VAL A 69 -7.14 2.04 0.64
CA VAL A 69 -6.61 0.69 0.42
C VAL A 69 -5.98 0.12 1.69
N ILE A 70 -5.25 0.93 2.46
CA ILE A 70 -4.69 0.54 3.76
C ILE A 70 -5.80 0.16 4.73
N SER A 71 -6.87 0.97 4.81
CA SER A 71 -8.01 0.68 5.69
C SER A 71 -8.70 -0.63 5.34
N ILE A 72 -8.90 -0.92 4.04
CA ILE A 72 -9.46 -2.21 3.58
C ILE A 72 -8.56 -3.37 4.00
N ALA A 73 -7.25 -3.23 3.80
CA ALA A 73 -6.27 -4.27 4.11
C ALA A 73 -6.20 -4.57 5.62
N GLN A 74 -6.16 -3.54 6.45
CA GLN A 74 -6.13 -3.68 7.92
C GLN A 74 -7.46 -4.23 8.46
N SER A 75 -8.59 -3.82 7.89
CA SER A 75 -9.91 -4.33 8.28
C SER A 75 -10.06 -5.83 7.97
N PHE A 76 -9.39 -6.33 6.93
CA PHE A 76 -9.35 -7.76 6.61
C PHE A 76 -8.54 -8.57 7.63
N GLU A 77 -7.49 -8.02 8.21
CA GLU A 77 -6.71 -8.71 9.25
C GLU A 77 -7.40 -8.74 10.62
N ALA A 78 -8.26 -7.75 10.88
CA ALA A 78 -9.04 -7.67 12.10
C ALA A 78 -10.32 -8.54 12.09
N SER A 79 -10.65 -9.16 10.95
CA SER A 79 -11.85 -9.98 10.74
C SER A 79 -11.54 -11.47 10.77
#